data_AF-A0AAU5XVY7-F1
#
_entry.id   AF-A0AAU5XVY7-F1
#
_cell.length_a   1.000
_cell.length_b   1.000
_cell.length_c   1.000
_cell.angle_alpha   90.00
_cell.angle_beta   90.00
_cell.angle_gamma   90.00
#
_symmetry.space_group_name_H-M   'P 1'
#
loop_
_entity.id
_entity.type
_entity.pdbx_description
1 polymer ?
#
loop_
_entity_poly.entity_id
_entity_poly.type
_entity_poly.pdbx_seq_one_letter_code
_entity_poly.pdbx_strand_id
1 'polypeptide(L)'
;MNSEEALYNLTKEIDARVVAVERAAKTGEALPLVLTIGAGLGTVTVDGLGGLVSVDLDRDAVAGQTGASLAGHVQRAITNAESAAVTRRRSMIDDAAGEGR
;
A
#
# COMPACT_ATOMS: atom_id res chain seq x y z
N MET A 1 -11.71 -40.46 14.81
CA MET A 1 -11.81 -39.01 14.58
C MET A 1 -13.22 -38.75 14.11
N ASN A 2 -14.03 -37.98 14.84
CA ASN A 2 -15.44 -37.76 14.52
C ASN A 2 -15.54 -36.65 13.44
N SER A 3 -16.36 -36.86 12.42
CA SER A 3 -16.61 -35.88 11.34
C SER A 3 -17.08 -34.53 11.89
N GLU A 4 -17.79 -34.51 13.02
CA GLU A 4 -18.21 -33.27 13.70
C GLU A 4 -17.05 -32.47 14.28
N GLU A 5 -16.04 -33.14 14.86
CA GLU A 5 -14.84 -32.47 15.37
C GLU A 5 -14.01 -31.88 14.21
N ALA A 6 -13.94 -32.60 13.09
CA ALA A 6 -13.27 -32.13 11.90
C ALA A 6 -13.95 -30.88 11.30
N LEU A 7 -15.29 -30.89 11.21
CA LEU A 7 -16.07 -29.74 10.74
C LEU A 7 -15.94 -28.54 11.68
N TYR A 8 -16.00 -28.76 12.99
CA TYR A 8 -15.85 -27.70 13.99
C TYR A 8 -14.46 -27.05 13.95
N ASN A 9 -13.41 -27.87 13.82
CA ASN A 9 -12.04 -27.37 13.68
C ASN A 9 -11.85 -26.58 12.38
N LEU A 10 -12.45 -27.04 11.28
CA LEU A 10 -12.42 -26.33 10.00
C LEU A 10 -13.12 -24.97 10.08
N THR A 11 -14.30 -24.89 10.71
CA THR A 11 -15.00 -23.61 10.89
C THR A 11 -14.15 -22.62 11.70
N LYS A 12 -13.54 -23.08 12.80
CA LYS A 12 -12.62 -22.24 13.59
C LYS A 12 -11.43 -21.73 12.79
N GLU A 13 -10.87 -22.57 11.93
CA GLU A 13 -9.75 -22.19 11.08
C GLU A 13 -10.18 -21.13 10.04
N ILE A 14 -11.36 -21.29 9.44
CA ILE A 14 -11.92 -20.31 8.51
C ILE A 14 -12.17 -18.97 9.22
N ASP A 15 -12.81 -18.98 10.40
CA ASP A 15 -13.07 -17.76 11.16
C ASP A 15 -11.78 -17.03 11.52
N ALA A 16 -10.74 -17.77 11.95
CA ALA A 16 -9.44 -17.21 12.25
C ALA A 16 -8.78 -16.56 11.01
N ARG A 17 -8.89 -17.19 9.84
CA ARG A 17 -8.38 -16.64 8.57
C ARG A 17 -9.13 -15.39 8.14
N VAL A 18 -10.46 -15.36 8.27
CA VAL A 18 -11.28 -14.18 7.95
C VAL A 18 -10.85 -13.00 8.82
N VAL A 19 -10.72 -13.20 10.14
CA VAL A 19 -10.26 -12.15 11.06
C VAL A 19 -8.85 -11.67 10.72
N ALA A 20 -7.95 -12.56 10.33
CA ALA A 20 -6.59 -12.20 9.91
C ALA A 20 -6.60 -11.32 8.64
N VAL A 21 -7.39 -11.69 7.63
CA VAL A 21 -7.54 -10.93 6.38
C VAL A 21 -8.15 -9.55 6.64
N GLU A 22 -9.22 -9.46 7.44
CA GLU A 22 -9.82 -8.17 7.79
C GLU A 22 -8.83 -7.23 8.50
N ARG A 23 -8.02 -7.80 9.40
CA ARG A 23 -7.00 -7.03 10.11
C ARG A 23 -5.88 -6.57 9.19
N ALA A 24 -5.45 -7.42 8.26
CA ALA A 24 -4.45 -7.07 7.26
C ALA A 24 -4.96 -5.96 6.33
N ALA A 25 -6.21 -6.04 5.87
CA ALA A 25 -6.84 -5.01 5.05
C ALA A 25 -6.89 -3.65 5.78
N LYS A 26 -7.37 -3.62 7.04
CA LYS A 26 -7.41 -2.40 7.87
C LYS A 26 -6.02 -1.82 8.15
N THR A 27 -5.03 -2.69 8.36
CA THR A 27 -3.64 -2.26 8.58
C THR A 27 -3.06 -1.66 7.30
N GLY A 28 -3.31 -2.29 6.15
CA GLY A 28 -2.90 -1.78 4.84
C GLY A 28 -3.49 -0.41 4.56
N GLU A 29 -4.77 -0.19 4.89
CA GLU A 29 -5.48 1.10 4.76
C GLU A 29 -4.91 2.20 5.65
N ALA A 30 -4.57 1.88 6.90
CA ALA A 30 -4.14 2.87 7.89
C ALA A 30 -2.69 3.35 7.72
N LEU A 31 -1.87 2.64 6.94
CA LEU A 31 -0.46 2.96 6.78
C LEU A 31 -0.24 3.82 5.53
N PRO A 32 0.11 5.11 5.64
CA PRO A 32 0.51 5.90 4.48
C PRO A 32 1.83 5.40 3.89
N LEU A 33 2.03 5.69 2.61
CA LEU A 33 3.28 5.44 1.90
C LEU A 33 3.88 6.76 1.45
N VAL A 34 5.15 6.98 1.79
CA VAL A 34 5.93 8.15 1.39
C VAL A 34 7.01 7.72 0.41
N LEU A 35 7.04 8.33 -0.77
CA LEU A 35 8.08 8.11 -1.77
C LEU A 35 8.77 9.42 -2.15
N THR A 36 10.07 9.34 -2.41
CA THR A 36 10.86 10.47 -2.91
C THR A 36 10.54 10.72 -4.39
N ILE A 37 10.35 11.98 -4.74
CA ILE A 37 10.25 12.42 -6.14
C ILE A 37 11.65 12.37 -6.74
N GLY A 38 11.78 11.81 -7.95
CA GLY A 38 13.07 11.65 -8.62
C GLY A 38 13.86 12.97 -8.71
N ALA A 39 15.19 12.86 -8.77
CA ALA A 39 16.12 13.98 -8.70
C ALA A 39 16.10 14.76 -7.36
N GLY A 40 15.57 14.15 -6.28
CA GLY A 40 15.56 14.77 -4.95
C GLY A 40 14.63 15.98 -4.86
N LEU A 41 13.60 16.05 -5.71
CA LEU A 41 12.72 17.22 -5.82
C LEU A 41 11.72 17.35 -4.67
N GLY A 42 11.67 16.36 -3.78
CA GLY A 42 10.77 16.32 -2.63
C GLY A 42 10.15 14.94 -2.41
N THR A 43 8.92 14.90 -1.91
CA THR A 43 8.21 13.65 -1.56
C THR A 43 6.74 13.69 -1.96
N VAL A 44 6.20 12.50 -2.24
CA VAL A 44 4.78 12.22 -2.41
C VAL A 44 4.33 11.35 -1.25
N THR A 45 3.19 11.69 -0.65
CA THR A 45 2.51 10.85 0.32
C THR A 45 1.17 10.40 -0.24
N VAL A 46 0.94 9.09 -0.21
CA VAL A 46 -0.37 8.48 -0.50
C VAL A 46 -0.87 7.75 0.74
N ASP A 47 -2.18 7.61 0.87
CA ASP A 47 -2.78 6.77 1.91
C ASP A 47 -2.61 5.28 1.58
N GLY A 48 -3.08 4.42 2.49
CA GLY A 48 -3.00 2.97 2.33
C GLY A 48 -3.88 2.39 1.21
N LEU A 49 -4.80 3.19 0.66
CA LEU A 49 -5.66 2.86 -0.47
C LEU A 49 -5.08 3.33 -1.82
N GLY A 50 -3.97 4.09 -1.79
CA GLY A 50 -3.39 4.72 -2.97
C GLY A 50 -4.01 6.07 -3.31
N GLY A 51 -4.77 6.70 -2.41
CA GLY A 51 -5.23 8.07 -2.56
C GLY A 51 -4.09 9.07 -2.30
N LEU A 52 -3.93 10.07 -3.16
CA LEU A 52 -2.95 11.14 -2.97
C LEU A 52 -3.32 12.01 -1.75
N VAL A 53 -2.40 12.13 -0.80
CA VAL A 53 -2.57 12.93 0.43
C VAL A 53 -1.82 14.24 0.32
N SER A 54 -0.54 14.20 -0.06
CA SER A 54 0.29 15.39 -0.17
C SER A 54 1.43 15.21 -1.17
N VAL A 55 1.87 16.34 -1.71
CA VAL A 55 3.10 16.46 -2.50
C VAL A 55 3.89 17.61 -1.89
N ASP A 56 5.07 17.31 -1.37
CA ASP A 56 5.97 18.28 -0.78
C ASP A 56 7.16 18.45 -1.72
N LEU A 57 7.44 19.68 -2.14
CA LEU A 57 8.50 19.99 -3.10
C LEU A 57 9.59 20.82 -2.43
N ASP A 58 10.83 20.37 -2.59
CA ASP A 58 11.99 21.13 -2.15
C ASP A 58 12.20 22.31 -3.10
N ARG A 59 12.06 23.53 -2.57
CA ARG A 59 12.15 24.78 -3.32
C ARG A 59 13.49 24.94 -4.04
N ASP A 60 14.58 24.55 -3.39
CA ASP A 60 15.92 24.74 -3.93
C ASP A 60 16.19 23.70 -5.02
N ALA A 61 15.68 22.47 -4.83
CA ALA A 61 15.78 21.42 -5.85
C ALA A 61 14.94 21.72 -7.11
N VAL A 62 13.77 22.35 -6.97
CA VAL A 62 12.92 22.69 -8.14
C VAL A 62 13.40 23.92 -8.90
N ALA A 63 14.21 24.79 -8.29
CA ALA A 63 14.66 26.05 -8.91
C ALA A 63 15.44 25.82 -10.23
N GLY A 64 16.09 24.67 -10.38
CA GLY A 64 16.82 24.28 -11.60
C GLY A 64 15.97 23.60 -12.67
N GLN A 65 14.69 23.32 -12.41
CA GLN A 65 13.86 22.49 -13.28
C GLN A 65 12.95 23.32 -14.19
N THR A 66 12.73 22.82 -15.40
CA THR A 66 11.64 23.32 -16.25
C THR A 66 10.31 22.80 -15.75
N GLY A 67 9.22 23.53 -15.99
CA GLY A 67 7.87 23.08 -15.60
C GLY A 67 7.51 21.71 -16.19
N ALA A 68 7.93 21.43 -17.43
CA ALA A 68 7.71 20.13 -18.07
C ALA A 68 8.48 18.99 -17.38
N SER A 69 9.74 19.21 -17.02
CA SER A 69 10.54 18.23 -16.30
C SER A 69 9.96 17.96 -14.90
N LEU A 70 9.62 19.02 -14.16
CA LEU A 70 9.01 18.91 -12.84
C LEU A 70 7.69 18.13 -12.90
N ALA A 71 6.80 18.48 -13.81
CA ALA A 71 5.52 17.78 -14.00
C ALA A 71 5.73 16.30 -14.29
N GLY A 72 6.69 15.95 -15.16
CA GLY A 72 7.02 14.56 -15.48
C GLY A 72 7.55 13.77 -14.28
N HIS A 73 8.40 14.38 -13.44
CA HIS A 73 8.90 13.76 -12.22
C HIS A 73 7.81 13.55 -11.17
N VAL A 74 6.99 14.57 -10.95
CA VAL A 74 5.88 14.51 -9.98
C VAL A 74 4.86 13.47 -10.41
N GLN A 75 4.41 13.49 -11.66
CA GLN A 75 3.43 12.53 -12.18
C GLN A 75 3.94 11.09 -12.02
N ARG A 76 5.20 10.84 -12.38
CA ARG A 76 5.79 9.49 -12.23
C ARG A 76 5.88 9.07 -10.76
N ALA A 77 6.25 9.98 -9.86
CA ALA A 77 6.33 9.69 -8.43
C ALA A 77 4.95 9.35 -7.86
N ILE A 78 3.91 10.10 -8.24
CA ILE A 78 2.52 9.83 -7.84
C ILE A 78 2.09 8.44 -8.32
N THR A 79 2.17 8.16 -9.62
CA THR A 79 1.75 6.86 -10.17
C THR A 79 2.49 5.68 -9.51
N ASN A 80 3.78 5.85 -9.21
CA ASN A 80 4.55 4.83 -8.51
C ASN A 80 4.10 4.64 -7.06
N ALA A 81 3.80 5.73 -6.35
CA ALA A 81 3.33 5.69 -4.97
C ALA A 81 1.95 5.01 -4.87
N GLU A 82 1.02 5.41 -5.74
CA GLU A 82 -0.33 4.82 -5.81
C GLU A 82 -0.23 3.31 -6.09
N SER A 83 0.55 2.92 -7.09
CA SER A 83 0.75 1.51 -7.44
C SER A 83 1.39 0.72 -6.31
N ALA A 84 2.43 1.27 -5.67
CA ALA A 84 3.13 0.61 -4.57
C ALA A 84 2.23 0.45 -3.33
N ALA A 85 1.38 1.43 -3.02
CA ALA A 85 0.43 1.34 -1.92
C ALA A 85 -0.59 0.21 -2.15
N VAL A 86 -1.16 0.13 -3.36
CA VAL A 86 -2.10 -0.92 -3.76
C VAL A 86 -1.44 -2.30 -3.74
N THR A 87 -0.24 -2.44 -4.32
CA THR A 87 0.51 -3.70 -4.31
C THR A 87 0.81 -4.16 -2.89
N ARG A 88 1.27 -3.25 -2.01
CA ARG A 88 1.58 -3.59 -0.62
C ARG A 88 0.32 -4.06 0.14
N ARG A 89 -0.81 -3.36 -0.02
CA ARG A 89 -2.08 -3.77 0.62
C ARG A 89 -2.51 -5.15 0.13
N ARG A 90 -2.40 -5.40 -1.16
CA ARG A 90 -2.70 -6.71 -1.75
C ARG A 90 -1.82 -7.80 -1.17
N SER A 91 -0.49 -7.61 -1.12
CA SER A 91 0.42 -8.58 -0.52
C SER A 91 0.08 -8.87 0.94
N MET A 92 -0.27 -7.86 1.74
CA MET A 92 -0.70 -8.07 3.14
C MET A 92 -1.95 -8.95 3.24
N ILE A 93 -2.91 -8.77 2.33
CA ILE A 93 -4.15 -9.57 2.27
C ILE A 93 -3.84 -10.99 1.81
N ASP A 94 -3.04 -11.17 0.75
CA ASP A 94 -2.69 -12.47 0.19
C ASP A 94 -1.87 -13.31 1.20
N ASP A 95 -0.96 -12.67 1.94
CA ASP A 95 -0.20 -13.30 3.03
C ASP A 95 -1.09 -13.75 4.18
N ALA A 96 -2.07 -12.91 4.58
CA ALA A 96 -3.04 -13.23 5.63
C ALA A 96 -4.04 -14.32 5.19
N ALA A 97 -4.36 -14.37 3.91
CA ALA A 97 -5.20 -15.41 3.31
C ALA A 97 -4.45 -16.75 3.22
N GLY A 98 -3.13 -16.77 3.34
CA GLY A 98 -2.30 -17.97 3.17
C GLY A 98 -2.06 -18.33 1.71
N GLU A 99 -2.24 -17.38 0.79
CA GLU A 99 -2.04 -17.54 -0.66
C GLU A 99 -0.63 -17.09 -1.11
N GLY A 100 0.17 -16.51 -0.21
CA GLY A 100 1.54 -16.05 -0.46
C GLY A 100 2.63 -17.12 -0.44
N ARG A 101 2.31 -18.42 -0.58
CA ARG A 101 3.28 -19.54 -0.60
C ARG A 101 3.31 -20.30 -1.91
#